data_AF-A0A917YIS2-F1
#
_entry.id   AF-A0A917YIS2-F1
#
_cell.length_a   1.000
_cell.length_b   1.000
_cell.length_c   1.000
_cell.angle_alpha   90.00
_cell.angle_beta   90.00
_cell.angle_gamma   90.00
#
_symmetry.space_group_name_H-M   'P 1'
#
loop_
_entity.id
_entity.type
_entity.pdbx_description
1 polymer ?
#
loop_
_entity_poly.entity_id
_entity_poly.type
_entity_poly.pdbx_seq_one_letter_code
_entity_poly.pdbx_strand_id
1 'polypeptide(L)'
;MILRPMLTAAAVTVIPIAALAQSPVAEVTTQTYACERGAQVSATYINVGDQSFAVVTFEGRQIGFAIDTSASGARYVSVDPAQPFVWWTKGDTAMLMHGTGDAEMMVYASCAVAS
;
A
#
# COMPACT_ATOMS: atom_id res chain seq x y z
N MET A 1 -3.16 82.27 1.79
CA MET A 1 -2.97 81.04 2.59
C MET A 1 -3.38 79.87 1.71
N ILE A 2 -2.42 79.13 1.12
CA ILE A 2 -2.66 78.08 0.12
C ILE A 2 -2.55 76.72 0.82
N LEU A 3 -3.64 75.97 0.87
CA LEU A 3 -3.73 74.65 1.52
C LEU A 3 -3.31 73.57 0.51
N ARG A 4 -2.21 72.85 0.77
CA ARG A 4 -1.76 71.72 -0.05
C ARG A 4 -2.48 70.44 0.40
N PRO A 5 -3.08 69.64 -0.50
CA PRO A 5 -3.65 68.36 -0.14
C PRO A 5 -2.51 67.33 -0.03
N MET A 6 -2.42 66.65 1.12
CA MET A 6 -1.51 65.53 1.30
C MET A 6 -2.11 64.29 0.63
N LEU A 7 -1.51 63.83 -0.47
CA LEU A 7 -1.80 62.54 -1.08
C LEU A 7 -1.30 61.43 -0.15
N THR A 8 -2.22 60.60 0.37
CA THR A 8 -1.89 59.43 1.19
C THR A 8 -1.68 58.23 0.26
N ALA A 9 -0.46 57.70 0.21
CA ALA A 9 -0.16 56.46 -0.50
C ALA A 9 -0.68 55.26 0.30
N ALA A 10 -1.63 54.51 -0.24
CA ALA A 10 -2.09 53.25 0.35
C ALA A 10 -1.08 52.15 0.00
N ALA A 11 -0.40 51.60 1.01
CA ALA A 11 0.48 50.45 0.85
C ALA A 11 -0.37 49.17 0.75
N VAL A 12 -0.34 48.50 -0.39
CA VAL A 12 -0.98 47.18 -0.60
C VAL A 12 -0.01 46.11 -0.13
N THR A 13 -0.30 45.49 1.01
CA THR A 13 0.49 44.37 1.55
C THR A 13 0.04 43.06 0.88
N VAL A 14 0.95 42.41 0.15
CA VAL A 14 0.73 41.08 -0.42
C VAL A 14 1.03 40.05 0.68
N ILE A 15 0.02 39.27 1.07
CA ILE A 15 0.19 38.16 2.01
C ILE A 15 0.61 36.91 1.22
N PRO A 16 1.74 36.27 1.54
CA PRO A 16 2.13 35.02 0.90
C PRO A 16 1.18 33.89 1.34
N ILE A 17 0.64 33.14 0.39
CA ILE A 17 -0.12 31.92 0.67
C ILE A 17 0.88 30.81 0.94
N ALA A 18 0.86 30.24 2.14
CA ALA A 18 1.66 29.06 2.46
C ALA A 18 1.17 27.86 1.63
N ALA A 19 2.09 27.19 0.93
CA ALA A 19 1.78 25.93 0.27
C ALA A 19 1.56 24.83 1.32
N LEU A 20 0.41 24.18 1.27
CA LEU A 20 0.13 23.01 2.11
C LEU A 20 0.86 21.80 1.53
N ALA A 21 1.57 21.05 2.37
CA ALA A 21 2.12 19.76 1.98
C ALA A 21 0.98 18.80 1.60
N GLN A 22 1.03 18.23 0.40
CA GLN A 22 0.04 17.27 -0.06
C GLN A 22 0.40 15.89 0.50
N SER A 23 -0.52 15.26 1.21
CA SER A 23 -0.37 13.87 1.63
C SER A 23 -0.34 12.95 0.40
N PRO A 24 0.48 11.90 0.38
CA PRO A 24 0.45 10.94 -0.71
C PRO A 24 -0.94 10.30 -0.79
N VAL A 25 -1.50 10.27 -2.00
CA VAL A 25 -2.77 9.58 -2.28
C VAL A 25 -2.47 8.08 -2.30
N ALA A 26 -3.30 7.29 -1.63
CA ALA A 26 -3.17 5.84 -1.65
C ALA A 26 -3.83 5.25 -2.89
N GLU A 27 -3.12 4.39 -3.59
CA GLU A 27 -3.65 3.55 -4.66
C GLU A 27 -4.09 2.21 -4.08
N VAL A 28 -5.36 1.85 -4.31
CA VAL A 28 -5.97 0.63 -3.75
C VAL A 28 -6.51 -0.24 -4.88
N THR A 29 -6.02 -1.47 -4.96
CA THR A 29 -6.42 -2.45 -5.97
C THR A 29 -6.69 -3.79 -5.31
N THR A 30 -7.81 -4.43 -5.64
CA THR A 30 -8.14 -5.77 -5.15
C THR A 30 -8.04 -6.78 -6.27
N GLN A 31 -7.38 -7.91 -6.00
CA GLN A 31 -7.25 -9.03 -6.90
C GLN A 31 -7.70 -10.32 -6.23
N THR A 32 -8.41 -11.15 -6.98
CA THR A 32 -8.79 -12.49 -6.54
C THR A 32 -7.94 -13.51 -7.26
N TYR A 33 -7.40 -14.47 -6.53
CA TYR A 33 -6.58 -15.55 -7.06
C TYR A 33 -7.29 -16.89 -6.85
N ALA A 34 -7.29 -17.71 -7.90
CA ALA A 34 -7.59 -19.14 -7.80
C ALA A 34 -6.27 -19.87 -7.52
N CYS A 35 -6.23 -20.61 -6.42
CA CYS A 35 -5.08 -21.39 -5.99
C CYS A 35 -5.32 -22.89 -6.17
N GLU A 36 -4.28 -23.72 -5.98
CA GLU A 36 -4.47 -25.15 -5.99
C GLU A 36 -5.50 -25.62 -4.93
N ARG A 37 -5.99 -26.85 -5.08
CA ARG A 37 -7.01 -27.45 -4.20
C ARG A 37 -8.35 -26.69 -4.21
N GLY A 38 -8.58 -25.83 -5.20
CA GLY A 38 -9.82 -25.05 -5.35
C GLY A 38 -9.94 -23.90 -4.35
N ALA A 39 -8.84 -23.54 -3.68
CA ALA A 39 -8.84 -22.42 -2.75
C ALA A 39 -8.94 -21.08 -3.50
N GLN A 40 -9.55 -20.10 -2.86
CA GLN A 40 -9.65 -18.73 -3.35
C GLN A 40 -8.99 -17.79 -2.35
N VAL A 41 -8.14 -16.90 -2.85
CA VAL A 41 -7.43 -15.91 -2.04
C VAL A 41 -7.72 -14.52 -2.60
N SER A 42 -8.22 -13.62 -1.77
CA SER A 42 -8.44 -12.22 -2.16
C SER A 42 -7.35 -11.35 -1.53
N ALA A 43 -6.61 -10.60 -2.34
CA ALA A 43 -5.59 -9.67 -1.87
C ALA A 43 -5.94 -8.24 -2.27
N THR A 44 -6.09 -7.35 -1.30
CA THR A 44 -6.20 -5.91 -1.52
C THR A 44 -4.83 -5.28 -1.28
N TYR A 45 -4.25 -4.72 -2.33
CA TYR A 45 -2.98 -4.00 -2.29
C TYR A 45 -3.23 -2.51 -2.04
N ILE A 46 -2.46 -1.93 -1.12
CA ILE A 46 -2.49 -0.50 -0.80
C ILE A 46 -1.08 0.05 -0.98
N ASN A 47 -0.89 0.93 -1.95
CA ASN A 47 0.38 1.62 -2.20
C ASN A 47 0.26 3.10 -1.83
N VAL A 48 1.16 3.60 -1.00
CA VAL A 48 1.16 4.99 -0.53
C VAL A 48 2.59 5.50 -0.39
N GLY A 49 2.97 6.44 -1.28
CA GLY A 49 4.38 6.84 -1.41
C GLY A 49 5.26 5.62 -1.70
N ASP A 50 6.31 5.44 -0.90
CA ASP A 50 7.25 4.30 -1.02
C ASP A 50 6.82 3.06 -0.20
N GLN A 51 5.65 3.10 0.44
CA GLN A 51 5.13 2.02 1.26
C GLN A 51 4.10 1.20 0.49
N SER A 52 4.14 -0.12 0.66
CA SER A 52 3.17 -1.04 0.08
C SER A 52 2.70 -2.05 1.13
N PHE A 53 1.39 -2.29 1.15
CA PHE A 53 0.73 -3.21 2.06
C PHE A 53 -0.19 -4.14 1.28
N ALA A 54 -0.50 -5.29 1.88
CA ALA A 54 -1.54 -6.18 1.38
C ALA A 54 -2.47 -6.59 2.52
N VAL A 55 -3.77 -6.58 2.29
CA VAL A 55 -4.75 -7.26 3.14
C VAL A 55 -5.17 -8.52 2.40
N VAL A 56 -4.76 -9.68 2.90
CA VAL A 56 -4.99 -10.97 2.24
C VAL A 56 -6.01 -11.78 3.01
N THR A 57 -7.04 -12.23 2.31
CA THR A 57 -8.13 -13.04 2.84
C THR A 57 -8.07 -14.43 2.23
N PHE A 58 -7.96 -15.46 3.07
CA PHE A 58 -7.88 -16.87 2.68
C PHE A 58 -8.42 -17.75 3.81
N GLU A 59 -9.06 -18.88 3.49
CA GLU A 59 -9.60 -19.84 4.47
C GLU A 59 -10.44 -19.18 5.59
N GLY A 60 -11.20 -18.14 5.25
CA GLY A 60 -12.04 -17.39 6.20
C GLY A 60 -11.29 -16.45 7.15
N ARG A 61 -9.97 -16.28 6.96
CA ARG A 61 -9.11 -15.38 7.74
C ARG A 61 -8.73 -14.17 6.90
N GLN A 62 -8.52 -13.03 7.55
CA GLN A 62 -8.02 -11.80 6.93
C GLN A 62 -6.81 -11.31 7.72
N ILE A 63 -5.68 -11.10 7.02
CA ILE A 63 -4.40 -10.71 7.64
C ILE A 63 -3.83 -9.51 6.89
N GLY A 64 -3.26 -8.57 7.64
CA GLY A 64 -2.49 -7.46 7.08
C GLY A 64 -1.01 -7.82 6.92
N PHE A 65 -0.42 -7.38 5.82
CA PHE A 65 0.98 -7.62 5.47
C PHE A 65 1.64 -6.31 5.04
N ALA A 66 2.94 -6.19 5.29
CA ALA A 66 3.78 -5.11 4.79
C ALA A 66 4.78 -5.66 3.76
N ILE A 67 5.13 -4.86 2.75
CA ILE A 67 6.14 -5.23 1.76
C ILE A 67 7.49 -5.46 2.45
N ASP A 68 8.18 -6.50 2.00
CA ASP A 68 9.53 -6.88 2.41
C ASP A 68 10.45 -7.01 1.19
N THR A 69 11.76 -6.97 1.44
CA THR A 69 12.77 -7.05 0.40
C THR A 69 12.74 -8.42 -0.27
N SER A 70 12.84 -8.46 -1.60
CA SER A 70 12.89 -9.72 -2.35
C SER A 70 13.72 -9.59 -3.63
N ALA A 71 14.20 -10.73 -4.14
CA ALA A 71 14.98 -10.76 -5.38
C ALA A 71 14.12 -10.51 -6.63
N SER A 72 12.85 -10.91 -6.61
CA SER A 72 11.92 -10.74 -7.73
C SER A 72 10.48 -10.80 -7.23
N GLY A 73 9.61 -9.98 -7.82
CA GLY A 73 8.22 -9.89 -7.42
C GLY A 73 8.02 -9.01 -6.19
N ALA A 74 6.82 -9.07 -5.62
CA ALA A 74 6.46 -8.34 -4.41
C ALA A 74 6.21 -9.34 -3.28
N ARG A 75 7.07 -9.31 -2.27
CA ARG A 75 7.01 -10.19 -1.11
C ARG A 75 6.43 -9.39 0.06
N TYR A 76 5.41 -9.92 0.70
CA TYR A 76 4.73 -9.28 1.81
C TYR A 76 4.77 -10.20 3.03
N VAL A 77 5.16 -9.68 4.19
CA VAL A 77 5.23 -10.43 5.45
C VAL A 77 4.13 -9.92 6.39
N SER A 78 3.46 -10.84 7.08
CA SER A 78 2.41 -10.52 8.03
C SER A 78 2.90 -9.52 9.09
N VAL A 79 2.08 -8.52 9.39
CA VAL A 79 2.38 -7.56 10.48
C VAL A 79 2.05 -8.13 11.86
N ASP A 80 1.35 -9.27 11.91
CA ASP A 80 1.03 -9.98 13.15
C ASP A 80 2.00 -11.17 13.35
N PRO A 81 2.91 -11.11 14.33
CA PRO A 81 3.88 -12.18 14.59
C PRO A 81 3.23 -13.48 15.10
N ALA A 82 1.99 -13.45 15.61
CA ALA A 82 1.26 -14.65 15.97
C ALA A 82 0.73 -15.41 14.75
N GLN A 83 0.75 -14.77 13.57
CA GLN A 83 0.29 -15.32 12.30
C GLN A 83 1.39 -15.10 11.24
N PRO A 84 2.51 -15.84 11.31
CA PRO A 84 3.68 -15.61 10.45
C PRO A 84 3.41 -16.14 9.04
N PHE A 85 2.60 -15.42 8.27
CA PHE A 85 2.33 -15.71 6.87
C PHE A 85 3.18 -14.81 5.98
N VAL A 86 3.51 -15.34 4.80
CA VAL A 86 4.15 -14.60 3.72
C VAL A 86 3.29 -14.72 2.48
N TRP A 87 2.98 -13.59 1.87
CA TRP A 87 2.29 -13.50 0.59
C TRP A 87 3.27 -12.99 -0.46
N TRP A 88 3.54 -13.77 -1.51
CA TRP A 88 4.53 -13.41 -2.52
C TRP A 88 3.92 -13.47 -3.92
N THR A 89 3.96 -12.36 -4.64
CA THR A 89 3.38 -12.23 -5.98
C THR A 89 4.44 -11.95 -7.05
N LYS A 90 4.14 -12.37 -8.28
CA LYS A 90 4.92 -12.05 -9.48
C LYS A 90 4.01 -12.03 -10.70
N GLY A 91 3.77 -10.85 -11.25
CA GLY A 91 2.77 -10.66 -12.31
C GLY A 91 1.40 -11.13 -11.83
N ASP A 92 0.76 -12.00 -12.60
CA ASP A 92 -0.57 -12.54 -12.30
C ASP A 92 -0.54 -13.81 -11.41
N THR A 93 0.63 -14.16 -10.87
CA THR A 93 0.80 -15.35 -10.02
C THR A 93 1.13 -14.98 -8.59
N ALA A 94 0.79 -15.86 -7.66
CA ALA A 94 1.11 -15.70 -6.25
C ALA A 94 1.33 -17.03 -5.52
N MET A 95 1.93 -16.93 -4.34
CA MET A 95 2.18 -18.02 -3.42
C MET A 95 1.84 -17.55 -2.00
N LEU A 96 1.36 -18.46 -1.16
CA LEU A 96 1.15 -18.25 0.27
C LEU A 96 2.01 -19.23 1.07
N MET A 97 2.80 -18.73 2.01
CA MET A 97 3.67 -19.51 2.89
C MET A 97 3.35 -19.19 4.34
N HIS A 98 3.71 -20.12 5.23
CA HIS A 98 3.65 -19.95 6.67
C HIS A 98 5.01 -20.24 7.30
N GLY A 99 5.49 -19.36 8.16
CA GLY A 99 6.79 -19.40 8.79
C GLY A 99 7.54 -18.09 8.59
N THR A 100 8.82 -18.10 8.94
CA THR A 100 9.71 -16.93 8.83
C THR A 100 11.07 -17.37 8.31
N GLY A 101 11.57 -16.69 7.27
CA GLY A 101 12.90 -16.96 6.73
C GLY A 101 13.04 -18.39 6.22
N ASP A 102 14.09 -19.09 6.65
CA ASP A 102 14.39 -20.45 6.18
C ASP A 102 13.38 -21.52 6.67
N ALA A 103 12.49 -21.15 7.60
CA ALA A 103 11.45 -22.04 8.13
C ALA A 103 10.08 -21.82 7.46
N GLU A 104 10.04 -21.21 6.27
CA GLU A 104 8.81 -21.00 5.51
C GLU A 104 8.34 -22.27 4.79
N MET A 105 7.08 -22.63 5.03
CA MET A 105 6.45 -23.80 4.45
C MET A 105 5.30 -23.38 3.53
N MET A 106 5.14 -24.09 2.41
CA MET A 106 4.13 -23.75 1.42
C MET A 106 2.71 -24.05 1.92
N VAL A 107 1.84 -23.04 1.86
CA VAL A 107 0.38 -23.20 2.07
C VAL A 107 -0.30 -23.32 0.71
N TYR A 108 0.00 -22.38 -0.20
CA TYR A 108 -0.37 -22.43 -1.61
C TYR A 108 0.86 -22.15 -2.48
N ALA A 109 1.24 -23.11 -3.31
CA ALA A 109 2.38 -23.07 -4.22
C ALA A 109 2.05 -22.41 -5.57
N SER A 110 0.77 -22.42 -5.96
CA SER A 110 0.32 -22.01 -7.28
C SER A 110 -1.03 -21.31 -7.19
N CYS A 111 -0.98 -19.98 -7.13
CA CYS A 111 -2.12 -19.11 -7.31
C CYS A 111 -1.99 -18.31 -8.61
N ALA A 112 -3.11 -18.10 -9.30
CA ALA A 112 -3.19 -17.22 -10.47
C ALA A 112 -4.44 -16.33 -10.38
N VAL A 113 -4.38 -15.11 -10.95
CA VAL A 113 -5.54 -14.21 -11.00
C VAL A 113 -6.74 -14.95 -11.60
N ALA A 114 -7.85 -14.93 -10.88
CA ALA A 114 -9.10 -15.51 -11.32
C ALA A 114 -9.67 -14.70 -12.49
N SER A 115 -10.13 -15.39 -13.54
CA SER A 115 -10.76 -14.79 -14.73
C SER A 115 -12.27 -14.66 -14.57
#